data_AF-A0A2E0QPE5-F1
#
_entry.id   AF-A0A2E0QPE5-F1
#
_cell.length_a   1.000
_cell.length_b   1.000
_cell.length_c   1.000
_cell.angle_alpha   90.00
_cell.angle_beta   90.00
_cell.angle_gamma   90.00
#
_symmetry.space_group_name_H-M   'P 1'
#
loop_
_entity.id
_entity.type
_entity.pdbx_description
1 polymer ?
#
loop_
_entity_poly.entity_id
_entity_poly.type
_entity_poly.pdbx_seq_one_letter_code
_entity_poly.pdbx_strand_id
1 'polypeptide(L)'
;MKWLTILIGASLLALSSCTELQSSLSTTSSGSSTGASNAPVEKLSQHDAALRFLTAYIRLDRTMALQYADLTAVSKLDWNVPHNGNIPYYDDKMLLQFRNGWARVYFQEIDGSYRVTDLDVHTR
;
A
#
# COMPACT_ATOMS: atom_id res chain seq x y z
N MET A 1 36.19 14.76 45.99
CA MET A 1 35.97 13.68 46.99
C MET A 1 34.48 13.36 47.03
N LYS A 2 34.14 12.10 46.70
CA LYS A 2 32.92 11.36 47.03
C LYS A 2 31.54 11.80 46.47
N TRP A 3 30.62 10.93 46.00
CA TRP A 3 30.53 9.49 45.72
C TRP A 3 29.50 9.28 44.58
N LEU A 4 29.67 8.17 43.85
CA LEU A 4 28.80 7.59 42.82
C LEU A 4 27.59 6.91 43.48
N THR A 5 26.39 6.97 42.89
CA THR A 5 25.37 5.92 43.11
C THR A 5 24.51 5.72 41.86
N ILE A 6 24.63 4.52 41.31
CA ILE A 6 23.90 3.97 40.16
C ILE A 6 22.60 3.36 40.69
N LEU A 7 21.47 3.59 40.03
CA LEU A 7 20.25 2.81 40.21
C LEU A 7 19.93 2.07 38.91
N ILE A 8 20.26 0.78 38.91
CA ILE A 8 19.76 -0.23 37.97
C ILE A 8 18.44 -0.73 38.55
N GLY A 9 17.38 -0.69 37.76
CA GLY A 9 16.09 -1.28 38.11
C GLY A 9 15.49 -1.96 36.88
N ALA A 10 15.92 -3.18 36.60
CA ALA A 10 15.28 -4.07 35.67
C ALA A 10 14.04 -4.71 36.33
N SER A 11 12.94 -4.84 35.60
CA SER A 11 11.89 -5.83 35.89
C SER A 11 11.20 -6.25 34.59
N LEU A 12 11.66 -7.39 34.08
CA LEU A 12 10.92 -8.30 33.21
C LEU A 12 9.99 -9.16 34.08
N LEU A 13 8.73 -9.30 33.69
CA LEU A 13 7.76 -10.37 34.05
C LEU A 13 6.55 -10.16 33.11
N ALA A 14 6.40 -10.81 31.95
CA ALA A 14 6.22 -12.25 31.64
C ALA A 14 4.75 -12.73 31.69
N LEU A 15 4.41 -13.52 30.67
CA LEU A 15 3.31 -14.51 30.53
C LEU A 15 1.94 -13.96 30.10
N SER A 16 1.52 -14.20 28.85
CA SER A 16 0.97 -15.47 28.31
C SER A 16 -0.41 -15.78 28.85
N SER A 17 -1.44 -15.55 28.03
CA SER A 17 -2.72 -16.23 28.15
C SER A 17 -3.16 -16.71 26.77
N CYS A 18 -2.57 -17.84 26.38
CA CYS A 18 -3.13 -18.76 25.40
C CYS A 18 -4.20 -19.56 26.17
N THR A 19 -5.47 -19.37 25.87
CA THR A 19 -6.53 -20.28 26.35
C THR A 19 -6.88 -21.23 25.22
N GLU A 20 -6.38 -22.44 25.38
CA GLU A 20 -6.70 -23.65 24.62
C GLU A 20 -8.08 -24.15 25.04
N LEU A 21 -8.94 -24.51 24.09
CA LEU A 21 -10.09 -25.37 24.37
C LEU A 21 -10.17 -26.41 23.25
N GLN A 22 -9.74 -27.61 23.61
CA GLN A 22 -9.64 -28.80 22.77
C GLN A 22 -11.04 -29.28 22.35
N SER A 23 -11.16 -29.66 21.08
CA SER A 23 -11.97 -30.82 20.68
C SER A 23 -11.31 -31.44 19.47
N SER A 24 -10.64 -32.56 19.73
CA SER A 24 -9.94 -33.40 18.78
C SER A 24 -10.92 -34.01 17.77
N LEU A 25 -10.75 -33.69 16.50
CA LEU A 25 -11.15 -34.57 15.41
C LEU A 25 -10.00 -34.61 14.41
N SER A 26 -9.30 -35.74 14.39
CA SER A 26 -8.21 -36.03 13.49
C SER A 26 -8.75 -36.11 12.06
N THR A 27 -8.42 -35.12 11.24
CA THR A 27 -8.47 -35.25 9.78
C THR A 27 -7.11 -34.83 9.25
N THR A 28 -6.35 -35.81 8.80
CA THR A 28 -5.10 -35.62 8.07
C THR A 28 -5.41 -34.88 6.77
N SER A 29 -5.28 -33.55 6.77
CA SER A 29 -5.12 -32.81 5.53
C SER A 29 -3.66 -32.38 5.46
N SER A 30 -2.95 -32.98 4.50
CA SER A 30 -1.69 -32.46 4.00
C SER A 30 -1.96 -31.03 3.53
N GLY A 31 -1.66 -30.05 4.39
CA GLY A 31 -1.58 -28.66 4.02
C GLY A 31 -0.39 -28.51 3.10
N SER A 32 -0.59 -28.78 1.82
CA SER A 32 0.30 -28.34 0.76
C SER A 32 0.65 -26.88 1.07
N SER A 33 1.94 -26.62 1.26
CA SER A 33 2.48 -25.31 0.99
C SER A 33 2.12 -25.00 -0.45
N THR A 34 0.96 -24.37 -0.66
CA THR A 34 0.65 -23.71 -1.91
C THR A 34 1.77 -22.70 -2.05
N GLY A 35 2.76 -23.05 -2.86
CA GLY A 35 3.78 -22.12 -3.32
C GLY A 35 3.05 -20.85 -3.69
N ALA A 36 3.58 -19.71 -3.26
CA ALA A 36 3.15 -18.43 -3.76
C ALA A 36 3.10 -18.58 -5.28
N SER A 37 1.87 -18.74 -5.81
CA SER A 37 1.66 -18.74 -7.23
C SER A 37 2.09 -17.34 -7.60
N ASN A 38 3.28 -17.24 -8.21
CA ASN A 38 3.70 -16.03 -8.90
C ASN A 38 2.65 -15.88 -10.00
N ALA A 39 1.54 -15.22 -9.66
CA ALA A 39 0.57 -14.79 -10.62
C ALA A 39 1.36 -14.07 -11.71
N PRO A 40 1.11 -14.37 -12.99
CA PRO A 40 1.84 -13.73 -14.07
C PRO A 40 1.76 -12.22 -13.83
N VAL A 41 2.93 -11.59 -13.65
CA VAL A 41 3.02 -10.15 -13.49
C VAL A 41 2.51 -9.56 -14.79
N GLU A 42 1.30 -9.00 -14.73
CA GLU A 42 0.67 -8.40 -15.89
C GLU A 42 1.61 -7.30 -16.41
N LYS A 43 2.01 -7.39 -17.67
CA LYS A 43 2.88 -6.40 -18.31
C LYS A 43 2.03 -5.19 -18.69
N LEU A 44 2.08 -4.15 -17.86
CA LEU A 44 1.33 -2.92 -18.07
C LEU A 44 2.19 -1.89 -18.77
N SER A 45 1.63 -1.19 -19.76
CA SER A 45 2.21 0.06 -20.25
C SER A 45 2.05 1.17 -19.20
N GLN A 46 2.78 2.28 -19.34
CA GLN A 46 2.58 3.46 -18.48
C GLN A 46 1.13 3.95 -18.49
N HIS A 47 0.52 3.93 -19.68
CA HIS A 47 -0.86 4.37 -19.85
C HIS A 47 -1.84 3.46 -19.11
N ASP A 48 -1.68 2.14 -19.23
CA ASP A 48 -2.56 1.18 -18.54
C ASP A 48 -2.38 1.26 -17.01
N ALA A 49 -1.14 1.34 -16.53
CA ALA A 49 -0.85 1.51 -15.11
C ALA A 49 -1.49 2.79 -14.57
N ALA A 50 -1.39 3.89 -15.32
CA ALA A 50 -2.04 5.15 -14.98
C ALA A 50 -3.57 5.01 -14.93
N LEU A 51 -4.20 4.47 -15.97
CA LEU A 51 -5.66 4.30 -16.00
C LEU A 51 -6.18 3.43 -14.85
N ARG A 52 -5.46 2.37 -14.50
CA ARG A 52 -5.81 1.50 -13.37
C ARG A 52 -5.63 2.22 -12.03
N PHE A 53 -4.55 2.98 -11.87
CA PHE A 53 -4.36 3.84 -10.71
C PHE A 53 -5.46 4.90 -10.61
N LEU A 54 -5.82 5.55 -11.72
CA LEU A 54 -6.91 6.52 -11.78
C LEU A 54 -8.24 5.89 -11.41
N THR A 55 -8.52 4.69 -11.93
CA THR A 55 -9.73 3.94 -11.59
C THR A 55 -9.79 3.67 -10.09
N ALA A 56 -8.67 3.26 -9.48
CA ALA A 56 -8.59 3.07 -8.03
C ALA A 56 -8.83 4.39 -7.28
N TYR A 57 -8.25 5.51 -7.74
CA TYR A 57 -8.42 6.83 -7.13
C TYR A 57 -9.85 7.37 -7.25
N ILE A 58 -10.50 7.22 -8.41
CA ILE A 58 -11.92 7.56 -8.60
C ILE A 58 -12.80 6.78 -7.62
N ARG A 59 -12.46 5.50 -7.37
CA ARG A 59 -13.18 4.63 -6.43
C ARG A 59 -12.81 4.86 -4.97
N LEU A 60 -11.82 5.71 -4.69
CA LEU A 60 -11.24 5.91 -3.35
C LEU A 60 -10.74 4.60 -2.72
N ASP A 61 -10.27 3.66 -3.55
CA ASP A 61 -9.78 2.35 -3.10
C ASP A 61 -8.25 2.32 -3.05
N ARG A 62 -7.72 2.59 -1.86
CA ARG A 62 -6.28 2.63 -1.61
C ARG A 62 -5.61 1.27 -1.82
N THR A 63 -6.30 0.17 -1.50
CA THR A 63 -5.75 -1.19 -1.62
C THR A 63 -5.63 -1.59 -3.08
N MET A 64 -6.62 -1.23 -3.90
CA MET A 64 -6.55 -1.39 -5.35
C MET A 64 -5.41 -0.56 -5.94
N ALA A 65 -5.22 0.68 -5.49
CA ALA A 65 -4.15 1.54 -6.00
C ALA A 65 -2.75 0.97 -5.75
N LEU A 66 -2.53 0.32 -4.60
CA LEU A 66 -1.25 -0.31 -4.26
C LEU A 66 -0.86 -1.47 -5.19
N GLN A 67 -1.78 -1.99 -6.01
CA GLN A 67 -1.44 -2.98 -7.04
C GLN A 67 -0.68 -2.34 -8.22
N TYR A 68 -0.88 -1.05 -8.45
CA TYR A 68 -0.36 -0.32 -9.62
C TYR A 68 0.56 0.85 -9.24
N ALA A 69 0.70 1.11 -7.94
CA ALA A 69 1.51 2.18 -7.40
C ALA A 69 2.26 1.74 -6.14
N ASP A 70 3.39 2.38 -5.88
CA ASP A 70 4.12 2.24 -4.63
C ASP A 70 3.41 2.99 -3.49
N LEU A 71 3.69 2.55 -2.26
CA LEU A 71 3.12 3.17 -1.06
C LEU A 71 3.46 4.67 -0.98
N THR A 72 4.66 5.05 -1.43
CA THR A 72 5.12 6.44 -1.48
C THR A 72 4.17 7.31 -2.30
N ALA A 73 3.90 6.95 -3.56
CA ALA A 73 2.93 7.63 -4.41
C ALA A 73 1.54 7.70 -3.76
N VAL A 74 1.03 6.55 -3.33
CA VAL A 74 -0.32 6.43 -2.75
C VAL A 74 -0.48 7.34 -1.52
N SER A 75 0.54 7.46 -0.69
CA SER A 75 0.48 8.26 0.55
C SER A 75 0.35 9.77 0.33
N LYS A 76 0.63 10.27 -0.88
CA LYS A 76 0.61 11.70 -1.20
C LYS A 76 -0.77 12.22 -1.62
N LEU A 77 -1.73 11.33 -1.88
CA LEU A 77 -3.11 11.70 -2.21
C LEU A 77 -4.02 11.54 -0.99
N ASP A 78 -5.07 12.36 -0.93
CA ASP A 78 -6.16 12.17 0.01
C ASP A 78 -7.20 11.20 -0.58
N TRP A 79 -7.39 10.06 0.09
CA TRP A 79 -8.29 8.98 -0.29
C TRP A 79 -9.65 9.05 0.43
N ASN A 80 -9.83 10.01 1.34
CA ASN A 80 -11.06 10.14 2.13
C ASN A 80 -11.98 11.24 1.58
N VAL A 81 -11.52 11.99 0.58
CA VAL A 81 -12.28 13.11 0.00
C VAL A 81 -13.06 12.63 -1.23
N PRO A 82 -14.40 12.68 -1.19
CA PRO A 82 -15.21 12.36 -2.36
C PRO A 82 -15.06 13.41 -3.47
N HIS A 83 -15.08 12.92 -4.71
CA HIS A 83 -14.87 13.72 -5.93
C HIS A 83 -15.96 14.78 -6.17
N ASN A 84 -17.19 14.55 -5.66
CA ASN A 84 -18.30 15.52 -5.69
C ASN A 84 -18.57 16.12 -7.08
N GLY A 85 -18.57 15.28 -8.12
CA GLY A 85 -18.80 15.70 -9.51
C GLY A 85 -17.57 16.21 -10.26
N ASN A 86 -16.44 16.46 -9.58
CA ASN A 86 -15.16 16.69 -10.23
C ASN A 86 -14.39 15.37 -10.37
N ILE A 87 -14.60 14.67 -11.47
CA ILE A 87 -13.98 13.37 -11.73
C ILE A 87 -12.49 13.58 -12.04
N PRO A 88 -11.56 13.01 -11.24
CA PRO A 88 -10.15 13.06 -11.56
C PRO A 88 -9.85 12.50 -12.96
N TYR A 89 -8.86 13.05 -13.64
CA TYR A 89 -8.46 12.60 -14.98
C TYR A 89 -6.99 12.86 -15.25
N TYR A 90 -6.44 12.15 -16.24
CA TYR A 90 -5.11 12.44 -16.78
C TYR A 90 -5.21 13.36 -17.99
N ASP A 91 -4.29 14.31 -18.10
CA ASP A 91 -4.08 15.05 -19.34
C ASP A 91 -3.13 14.31 -20.30
N ASP A 92 -2.91 14.89 -21.49
CA ASP A 92 -2.02 14.33 -22.52
C ASP A 92 -0.55 14.19 -22.06
N LYS A 93 -0.19 14.83 -20.94
CA LYS A 93 1.16 14.82 -20.36
C LYS A 93 1.24 13.92 -19.12
N MET A 94 0.22 13.10 -18.87
CA MET A 94 0.12 12.21 -17.71
C MET A 94 0.16 12.96 -16.37
N LEU A 95 -0.36 14.20 -16.34
CA LEU A 95 -0.64 14.92 -15.11
C LEU A 95 -2.00 14.51 -14.59
N LEU A 96 -2.05 14.03 -13.34
CA LEU A 96 -3.29 13.72 -12.66
C LEU A 96 -3.93 15.01 -12.16
N GLN A 97 -5.08 15.37 -12.73
CA GLN A 97 -5.91 16.48 -12.28
C GLN A 97 -6.96 15.99 -11.29
N PHE A 98 -7.15 16.69 -10.18
CA PHE A 98 -8.17 16.36 -9.18
C PHE A 98 -8.68 17.62 -8.47
N ARG A 99 -9.71 17.48 -7.65
CA ARG A 99 -10.40 18.63 -7.04
C ARG A 99 -9.47 19.63 -6.33
N ASN A 100 -8.48 19.12 -5.61
CA ASN A 100 -7.65 19.93 -4.73
C ASN A 100 -6.32 20.35 -5.38
N GLY A 101 -6.09 20.06 -6.66
CA GLY A 101 -4.81 20.32 -7.29
C GLY A 101 -4.52 19.44 -8.49
N TRP A 102 -3.23 19.27 -8.74
CA TRP A 102 -2.73 18.35 -9.75
C TRP A 102 -1.49 17.63 -9.24
N ALA A 103 -1.17 16.49 -9.84
CA ALA A 103 0.03 15.74 -9.52
C ALA A 103 0.76 15.32 -10.78
N ARG A 104 2.07 15.53 -10.81
CA ARG A 104 2.93 14.88 -11.81
C ARG A 104 3.17 13.44 -11.38
N VAL A 105 2.98 12.52 -12.30
CA VAL A 105 3.10 11.09 -12.03
C VAL A 105 4.40 10.55 -12.57
N TYR A 106 5.15 9.86 -11.71
CA TYR A 106 6.40 9.20 -12.06
C TYR A 106 6.18 7.71 -12.19
N PHE A 107 6.72 7.15 -13.28
CA PHE A 107 6.61 5.74 -13.59
C PHE A 107 7.98 5.09 -13.58
N GLN A 108 8.04 3.84 -13.15
CA GLN A 108 9.21 2.99 -13.28
C GLN A 108 8.80 1.64 -13.87
N GLU A 109 9.64 1.09 -14.73
CA GLU A 109 9.48 -0.27 -15.21
C GLU A 109 10.13 -1.25 -14.24
N ILE A 110 9.37 -2.26 -13.81
CA ILE A 110 9.79 -3.34 -12.91
C ILE A 110 9.37 -4.65 -13.55
N ASP A 111 10.33 -5.51 -13.87
CA ASP A 111 10.11 -6.83 -14.49
C ASP A 111 9.23 -6.81 -15.76
N GLY A 112 9.33 -5.73 -16.56
CA GLY A 112 8.56 -5.55 -17.80
C GLY A 112 7.14 -5.02 -17.61
N SER A 113 6.81 -4.49 -16.43
CA SER A 113 5.54 -3.83 -16.13
C SER A 113 5.78 -2.44 -15.52
N TYR A 114 5.03 -1.43 -15.93
CA TYR A 114 5.13 -0.09 -15.37
C TYR A 114 4.32 0.05 -14.07
N ARG A 115 4.90 0.76 -13.11
CA ARG A 115 4.26 1.09 -11.83
C ARG A 115 4.42 2.58 -11.52
N VAL A 116 3.42 3.19 -10.87
CA VAL A 116 3.52 4.56 -10.36
C VAL A 116 4.38 4.55 -9.10
N THR A 117 5.59 5.09 -9.18
CA THR A 117 6.53 5.05 -8.06
C THR A 117 6.43 6.27 -7.16
N ASP A 118 6.13 7.43 -7.76
CA ASP A 118 5.97 8.66 -7.00
C ASP A 118 4.97 9.63 -7.64
N LEU A 119 4.51 10.58 -6.81
CA LEU A 119 3.69 11.71 -7.21
C LEU A 119 4.30 13.01 -6.73
N ASP A 120 4.33 14.03 -7.58
CA ASP A 120 4.66 15.40 -7.16
C ASP A 120 3.38 16.24 -7.16
N VAL A 121 2.82 16.41 -5.95
CA VAL A 121 1.48 16.93 -5.73
C VAL A 121 1.52 18.44 -5.49
N HIS A 122 0.74 19.16 -6.30
CA HIS A 122 0.59 20.61 -6.24
C HIS A 122 -0.85 20.94 -5.86
N THR A 123 -1.05 21.33 -4.61
CA THR A 123 -2.36 21.75 -4.10
C THR A 123 -2.69 23.18 -4.52
N ARG A 124 -3.98 23.49 -4.64
CA ARG A 124 -4.48 24.85 -4.86
C ARG A 124 -4.50 25.69 -3.60
#